data_AF-A0A7G5E491-F1
#
_entry.id   AF-A0A7G5E491-F1
#
_cell.length_a   1.000
_cell.length_b   1.000
_cell.length_c   1.000
_cell.angle_alpha   90.00
_cell.angle_beta   90.00
_cell.angle_gamma   90.00
#
_symmetry.space_group_name_H-M   'P 1'
#
loop_
_entity.id
_entity.type
_entity.pdbx_description
1 polymer ?
#
loop_
_entity_poly.entity_id
_entity_poly.type
_entity_poly.pdbx_seq_one_letter_code
_entity_poly.pdbx_strand_id
1 'polypeptide(L)'
;MNYRYLLVLLFLTVCQLASAQFAKIIDKDGYVNVRQQATVNSVVVSKIAADEIVYAFPDEKFGDWVIVDYTDNHNKSITGYVHNSRIKYIPFRFDFTLFEYSVGFASVNVDRYKKDYYCTMPPMLK
;
A
#
# COMPACT_ATOMS: atom_id res chain seq x y z
N MET A 1 -1.79 -16.52 -36.67
CA MET A 1 -1.57 -16.49 -35.21
C MET A 1 -2.86 -16.99 -34.54
N ASN A 2 -2.81 -18.05 -33.76
CA ASN A 2 -4.02 -18.65 -33.19
C ASN A 2 -4.67 -17.69 -32.17
N TYR A 3 -5.98 -17.49 -32.23
CA TYR A 3 -6.73 -16.56 -31.36
C TYR A 3 -6.52 -16.86 -29.87
N ARG A 4 -6.25 -18.11 -29.50
CA ARG A 4 -5.91 -18.51 -28.13
C ARG A 4 -4.67 -17.78 -27.60
N TYR A 5 -3.61 -17.67 -28.41
CA TYR A 5 -2.40 -16.94 -28.02
C TYR A 5 -2.63 -15.42 -28.01
N LEU A 6 -3.51 -14.91 -28.89
CA LEU A 6 -3.90 -13.51 -28.91
C LEU A 6 -4.70 -13.13 -27.64
N LEU A 7 -5.57 -14.00 -27.16
CA LEU A 7 -6.30 -13.81 -25.89
C LEU A 7 -5.36 -13.84 -24.68
N VAL A 8 -4.38 -14.74 -24.66
CA VAL A 8 -3.36 -14.79 -23.59
C VAL A 8 -2.51 -13.53 -23.60
N LEU A 9 -2.08 -13.07 -24.78
CA LEU A 9 -1.30 -11.83 -24.91
C LEU A 9 -2.11 -10.62 -24.44
N LEU A 10 -3.39 -10.51 -24.85
CA LEU A 10 -4.30 -9.45 -24.40
C LEU A 10 -4.50 -9.46 -22.88
N PHE A 11 -4.64 -10.65 -22.29
CA PHE A 11 -4.76 -10.78 -20.83
C PHE A 11 -3.49 -10.30 -20.12
N LEU A 12 -2.31 -10.67 -20.63
CA LEU A 12 -1.03 -10.23 -20.07
C LEU A 12 -0.84 -8.71 -20.18
N THR A 13 -1.25 -8.07 -21.28
CA THR A 13 -1.14 -6.61 -21.42
C THR A 13 -2.12 -5.86 -20.52
N VAL A 14 -3.35 -6.34 -20.34
CA VAL A 14 -4.33 -5.71 -19.44
C VAL A 14 -3.92 -5.83 -17.98
N CYS A 15 -3.24 -6.93 -17.61
CA CYS A 15 -2.78 -7.15 -16.24
C CYS A 15 -1.78 -6.08 -15.77
N GLN A 16 -1.03 -5.45 -16.68
CA GLN A 16 -0.07 -4.39 -16.35
C GLN A 16 -0.74 -3.05 -15.97
N LEU A 17 -2.03 -2.87 -16.23
CA LEU A 17 -2.76 -1.65 -15.87
C LEU A 17 -3.20 -1.62 -14.39
N ALA A 18 -3.11 -2.75 -13.69
CA ALA A 18 -3.40 -2.80 -12.26
C ALA A 18 -2.22 -2.22 -11.47
N SER A 19 -2.39 -0.98 -10.99
CA SER A 19 -1.46 -0.30 -10.09
C SER A 19 -2.16 -0.03 -8.77
N ALA A 20 -1.64 -0.59 -7.69
CA ALA A 20 -1.99 -0.21 -6.33
C ALA A 20 -0.70 0.12 -5.59
N GLN A 21 -0.64 1.32 -5.01
CA GLN A 21 0.49 1.76 -4.21
C GLN A 21 0.04 1.94 -2.77
N PHE A 22 0.71 1.23 -1.87
CA PHE A 22 0.43 1.26 -0.45
C PHE A 22 1.47 2.13 0.27
N ALA A 23 1.05 2.79 1.34
CA ALA A 23 1.96 3.50 2.21
C ALA A 23 1.58 3.27 3.67
N LYS A 24 2.59 3.25 4.54
CA LYS A 24 2.42 3.27 5.99
C LYS A 24 2.45 4.71 6.50
N ILE A 25 1.57 5.05 7.43
CA ILE A 25 1.66 6.33 8.14
C ILE A 25 2.82 6.27 9.14
N ILE A 26 3.71 7.26 9.10
CA ILE A 26 4.93 7.35 9.94
C ILE A 26 4.98 8.64 10.77
N ASP A 27 3.81 9.18 11.11
CA ASP A 27 3.73 10.42 11.88
C ASP A 27 4.25 10.23 13.31
N LYS A 28 5.12 11.14 13.75
CA LYS A 28 5.72 11.14 15.10
C LYS A 28 4.69 11.46 16.19
N ASP A 29 3.63 12.18 15.83
CA ASP A 29 2.58 12.61 16.75
C ASP A 29 1.55 11.50 17.01
N GLY A 30 1.76 10.30 16.43
CA GLY A 30 0.90 9.13 16.60
C GLY A 30 -0.32 9.09 15.69
N TYR A 31 -0.58 10.16 14.92
CA TYR A 31 -1.59 10.20 13.88
C TYR A 31 -1.28 11.29 12.84
N VAL A 32 -1.89 11.20 11.67
CA VAL A 32 -1.86 12.24 10.64
C VAL A 32 -3.26 12.74 10.33
N ASN A 33 -3.39 14.06 10.09
CA ASN A 33 -4.64 14.66 9.66
C ASN A 33 -4.84 14.43 8.16
N VAL A 34 -6.03 13.97 7.79
CA VAL A 34 -6.50 13.87 6.40
C VAL A 34 -7.27 15.15 6.08
N ARG A 35 -6.91 15.80 4.98
CA ARG A 35 -7.50 17.08 4.57
C ARG A 35 -8.38 16.93 3.34
N GLN A 36 -9.34 17.82 3.19
CA GLN A 36 -10.24 17.84 2.04
C GLN A 36 -9.52 18.24 0.74
N GLN A 37 -8.47 19.05 0.85
CA GLN A 37 -7.65 19.53 -0.27
C GLN A 37 -6.16 19.45 0.07
N ALA A 38 -5.32 19.43 -0.96
CA ALA A 38 -3.85 19.40 -0.90
C ALA A 38 -3.23 20.72 -0.37
N THR A 39 -3.63 21.17 0.81
CA THR A 39 -3.08 22.37 1.45
C THR A 39 -3.23 22.33 2.97
N VAL A 40 -2.27 22.94 3.68
CA VAL A 40 -2.23 22.98 5.15
C VAL A 40 -3.41 23.76 5.74
N ASN A 41 -3.99 24.68 4.98
CA ASN A 41 -5.12 25.50 5.41
C ASN A 41 -6.49 24.84 5.14
N SER A 42 -6.52 23.66 4.50
CA SER A 42 -7.75 22.95 4.20
C SER A 42 -8.36 22.32 5.45
N VAL A 43 -9.69 22.16 5.45
CA VAL A 43 -10.44 21.49 6.50
C VAL A 43 -9.93 20.06 6.71
N VAL A 44 -9.75 19.68 7.96
CA VAL A 44 -9.43 18.30 8.35
C VAL A 44 -10.72 17.49 8.34
N VAL A 45 -10.77 16.45 7.50
CA VAL A 45 -11.94 15.59 7.33
C VAL A 45 -11.86 14.30 8.14
N SER A 46 -10.65 13.86 8.50
CA SER A 46 -10.42 12.67 9.31
C SER A 46 -8.99 12.63 9.89
N LYS A 47 -8.71 11.61 10.70
CA LYS A 47 -7.38 11.30 11.25
C LYS A 47 -7.06 9.82 11.05
N ILE A 48 -5.83 9.53 10.66
CA ILE A 48 -5.32 8.17 10.51
C ILE A 48 -4.22 7.95 11.54
N ALA A 49 -4.30 6.87 12.32
CA ALA A 49 -3.26 6.55 13.30
C ALA A 49 -1.92 6.24 12.61
N ALA A 50 -0.82 6.44 13.34
CA ALA A 50 0.48 5.96 12.90
C ALA A 50 0.47 4.43 12.77
N ASP A 51 1.37 3.91 11.92
CA ASP A 51 1.50 2.49 11.58
C ASP A 51 0.35 1.87 10.77
N GLU A 52 -0.75 2.60 10.56
CA GLU A 52 -1.81 2.19 9.62
C GLU A 52 -1.33 2.17 8.17
N ILE A 53 -1.88 1.25 7.39
CA ILE A 53 -1.60 1.09 5.96
C ILE A 53 -2.76 1.65 5.16
N VAL A 54 -2.45 2.51 4.20
CA VAL A 54 -3.42 3.19 3.34
C VAL A 54 -3.10 2.95 1.88
N TYR A 55 -4.10 3.06 1.01
CA TYR A 55 -3.86 3.28 -0.41
C TYR A 55 -3.36 4.71 -0.58
N ALA A 56 -2.29 4.89 -1.35
CA ALA A 56 -1.63 6.17 -1.53
C ALA A 56 -1.37 6.40 -3.01
N PHE A 57 -1.96 7.46 -3.56
CA PHE A 57 -1.87 7.84 -4.97
C PHE A 57 -1.09 9.15 -5.07
N PRO A 58 0.22 9.10 -5.36
CA PRO A 58 0.97 10.30 -5.69
C PRO A 58 0.47 10.87 -7.02
N ASP A 59 0.29 12.18 -7.08
CA ASP A 59 0.00 12.90 -8.32
C ASP A 59 0.85 14.18 -8.34
N GLU A 60 1.64 14.34 -9.39
CA GLU A 60 2.57 15.46 -9.57
C GLU A 60 1.86 16.82 -9.47
N LYS A 61 0.55 16.89 -9.78
CA LYS A 61 -0.26 18.11 -9.69
C LYS A 61 -0.42 18.63 -8.26
N PHE A 62 -0.29 17.76 -7.26
CA PHE A 62 -0.46 18.12 -5.85
C PHE A 62 0.86 18.29 -5.10
N GLY A 63 2.01 18.23 -5.80
CA GLY A 63 3.33 18.42 -5.21
C GLY A 63 3.61 17.44 -4.08
N ASP A 64 3.85 17.96 -2.87
CA ASP A 64 4.13 17.14 -1.67
C ASP A 64 2.88 16.56 -1.00
N TRP A 65 1.72 16.59 -1.67
CA TRP A 65 0.49 16.00 -1.15
C TRP A 65 0.14 14.72 -1.90
N VAL A 66 -0.33 13.75 -1.13
CA VAL A 66 -0.67 12.42 -1.61
C VAL A 66 -2.12 12.16 -1.29
N ILE A 67 -2.87 11.69 -2.30
CA ILE A 67 -4.24 11.25 -2.09
C ILE A 67 -4.17 9.92 -1.35
N VAL A 68 -4.88 9.82 -0.23
CA VAL A 68 -5.03 8.59 0.53
C VAL A 68 -6.47 8.12 0.47
N ASP A 69 -6.64 6.80 0.35
CA ASP A 69 -7.93 6.13 0.44
C ASP A 69 -7.82 4.98 1.44
N TYR A 70 -8.78 4.91 2.35
CA TYR A 70 -8.82 3.89 3.41
C TYR A 70 -10.25 3.73 3.94
N THR A 71 -10.49 2.59 4.59
CA THR A 71 -11.73 2.31 5.28
C THR A 71 -11.51 2.52 6.77
N ASP A 72 -12.36 3.33 7.40
CA ASP A 72 -12.30 3.53 8.85
C ASP A 72 -12.85 2.31 9.62
N ASN A 73 -12.74 2.35 10.95
CA ASN A 73 -13.25 1.30 11.83
C ASN A 73 -14.78 1.12 11.78
N HIS A 74 -15.50 2.04 11.13
CA HIS A 74 -16.95 2.00 10.93
C HIS A 74 -17.32 1.55 9.51
N ASN A 75 -16.38 0.93 8.77
CA ASN A 75 -16.55 0.50 7.38
C ASN A 75 -16.90 1.63 6.40
N LYS A 76 -16.52 2.87 6.71
CA LYS A 76 -16.71 4.01 5.82
C LYS A 76 -15.44 4.26 5.02
N SER A 77 -15.57 4.27 3.70
CA SER A 77 -14.48 4.69 2.81
C SER A 77 -14.27 6.20 2.91
N ILE A 78 -13.02 6.60 3.14
CA ILE A 78 -12.60 7.98 3.28
C ILE A 78 -11.45 8.24 2.32
N THR A 79 -11.65 9.21 1.43
CA THR A 79 -10.61 9.72 0.54
C THR A 79 -10.24 11.15 0.94
N GLY A 80 -8.94 11.47 0.95
CA GLY A 80 -8.48 12.82 1.20
C GLY A 80 -6.98 12.98 0.99
N TYR A 81 -6.40 14.05 1.50
CA TYR A 81 -5.01 14.43 1.23
C TYR A 81 -4.17 14.40 2.50
N VAL A 82 -2.99 13.80 2.38
CA VAL A 82 -1.96 13.73 3.43
C VAL A 82 -0.64 14.22 2.86
N HIS A 83 0.17 14.89 3.69
CA HIS A 83 1.48 15.36 3.27
C HIS A 83 2.47 14.18 3.15
N ASN A 84 3.24 14.15 2.07
CA ASN A 84 4.18 13.06 1.72
C ASN A 84 5.21 12.79 2.82
N SER A 85 5.62 13.82 3.57
CA SER A 85 6.55 13.65 4.70
C SER A 85 6.01 12.78 5.85
N ARG A 86 4.71 12.46 5.87
CA ARG A 86 4.06 11.68 6.92
C ARG A 86 3.77 10.24 6.50
N ILE A 87 4.18 9.86 5.29
CA ILE A 87 3.96 8.51 4.77
C ILE A 87 5.28 7.86 4.35
N LYS A 88 5.30 6.54 4.35
CA LYS A 88 6.38 5.74 3.79
C LYS A 88 5.80 4.71 2.84
N TYR A 89 6.13 4.82 1.56
CA TYR A 89 5.68 3.86 0.55
C TYR A 89 6.19 2.46 0.85
N ILE A 90 5.29 1.49 0.74
CA ILE A 90 5.61 0.08 0.83
C ILE A 90 5.95 -0.36 -0.60
N PRO A 91 7.21 -0.73 -0.89
CA PRO A 91 7.56 -1.18 -2.22
C PRO A 91 6.87 -2.52 -2.49
N PHE A 92 6.14 -2.61 -3.61
CA PHE A 92 5.68 -3.90 -4.09
C PHE A 92 6.87 -4.64 -4.71
N ARG A 93 7.48 -5.52 -3.93
CA ARG A 93 8.50 -6.46 -4.40
C ARG A 93 7.96 -7.86 -4.20
N PHE A 94 7.71 -8.56 -5.30
CA PHE A 94 7.46 -9.98 -5.20
C PHE A 94 8.74 -10.68 -4.71
N ASP A 95 8.67 -11.23 -3.50
CA ASP A 95 9.73 -11.99 -2.89
C ASP A 95 9.39 -13.47 -2.99
N PHE A 96 10.05 -14.16 -3.92
CA PHE A 96 9.80 -15.58 -4.18
C PHE A 96 10.09 -16.45 -2.95
N THR A 97 11.10 -16.10 -2.17
CA THR A 97 11.41 -16.79 -0.91
C THR A 97 10.34 -16.58 0.16
N LEU A 98 9.65 -15.42 0.20
CA LEU A 98 8.49 -15.21 1.08
C LEU A 98 7.30 -16.05 0.64
N PHE A 99 7.08 -16.13 -0.68
CA PHE A 99 6.05 -16.99 -1.25
C PHE A 99 6.31 -18.46 -0.87
N GLU A 100 7.52 -18.98 -1.11
CA GLU A 100 7.93 -20.33 -0.73
C GLU A 100 7.70 -20.62 0.76
N TYR A 101 8.09 -19.68 1.63
CA TYR A 101 7.81 -19.77 3.06
C TYR A 101 6.31 -19.84 3.37
N SER A 102 5.51 -18.96 2.79
CA SER A 102 4.05 -18.87 3.05
C SER A 102 3.28 -20.11 2.63
N VAL A 103 3.78 -20.85 1.63
CA VAL A 103 3.21 -22.11 1.16
C VAL A 103 3.87 -23.34 1.82
N GLY A 104 4.71 -23.12 2.85
CA GLY A 104 5.25 -24.17 3.71
C GLY A 104 6.49 -24.89 3.18
N PHE A 105 7.23 -24.34 2.22
CA PHE A 105 8.52 -24.93 1.82
C PHE A 105 9.57 -24.73 2.93
N ALA A 106 10.04 -25.85 3.49
CA ALA A 106 10.84 -25.90 4.71
C ALA A 106 12.31 -25.40 4.60
N SER A 107 12.75 -24.93 3.44
CA SER A 107 14.14 -24.54 3.18
C SER A 107 14.47 -23.06 3.44
N VAL A 108 13.49 -22.23 3.83
CA VAL A 108 13.67 -20.78 3.93
C VAL A 108 14.01 -20.33 5.36
N ASN A 109 15.00 -19.43 5.49
CA ASN A 109 15.40 -18.83 6.78
C ASN A 109 14.46 -17.66 7.15
N VAL A 110 13.81 -17.75 8.30
CA VAL A 110 12.74 -16.85 8.76
C VAL A 110 13.25 -15.48 9.24
N ASP A 111 14.47 -15.40 9.78
CA ASP A 111 15.00 -14.19 10.42
C ASP A 111 15.21 -13.03 9.43
N ARG A 112 15.32 -13.33 8.13
CA ARG A 112 15.44 -12.35 7.05
C ARG A 112 14.20 -11.45 6.93
N TYR A 113 13.01 -11.94 7.24
CA TYR A 113 11.75 -11.23 6.97
C TYR A 113 11.30 -10.28 8.07
N LYS A 114 11.74 -10.52 9.31
CA LYS A 114 11.34 -9.73 10.48
C LYS A 114 11.92 -8.31 10.49
N LYS A 115 12.93 -8.04 9.66
CA LYS A 115 13.72 -6.80 9.71
C LYS A 115 13.29 -5.75 8.69
N ASP A 116 12.83 -6.17 7.50
CA ASP A 116 12.80 -5.27 6.35
C ASP A 116 11.39 -4.86 5.89
N TYR A 117 10.36 -5.67 6.15
CA TYR A 117 9.04 -5.46 5.51
C TYR A 117 7.82 -5.53 6.44
N TYR A 118 7.85 -6.36 7.49
CA TYR A 118 6.68 -6.56 8.36
C TYR A 118 7.06 -6.54 9.84
N CYS A 119 6.30 -5.79 10.64
CA CYS A 119 6.44 -5.79 12.10
C CYS A 119 5.94 -7.11 12.73
N THR A 120 5.10 -7.86 12.01
CA THR A 120 4.55 -9.16 12.40
C THR A 120 4.50 -10.09 11.18
N MET A 121 4.90 -11.35 11.34
CA MET A 121 4.89 -12.31 10.23
C MET A 121 3.45 -12.60 9.79
N PRO A 122 3.16 -12.71 8.48
CA PRO A 122 1.87 -13.18 8.01
C PRO A 122 1.61 -14.62 8.52
N PRO A 123 0.34 -14.97 8.81
CA PRO A 123 0.00 -16.30 9.28
C PRO A 123 0.33 -17.35 8.20
N MET A 124 0.99 -18.45 8.59
CA MET A 124 1.26 -19.56 7.67
C MET A 124 -0.05 -20.21 7.24
N LEU A 125 -0.20 -20.48 5.94
CA LEU A 125 -1.29 -21.31 5.45
C LEU A 125 -1.06 -22.74 5.97
N LYS A 126 -2.02 -23.22 6.78
CA LYS A 126 -2.03 -24.59 7.29
C LYS A 126 -2.59 -25.56 6.26
#